data_AF-A0A520QRH1-F1
#
_entry.id   AF-A0A520QRH1-F1
#
_cell.length_a   1.000
_cell.length_b   1.000
_cell.length_c   1.000
_cell.angle_alpha   90.00
_cell.angle_beta   90.00
_cell.angle_gamma   90.00
#
_symmetry.space_group_name_H-M   'P 1'
#
loop_
_entity.id
_entity.type
_entity.pdbx_description
1 polymer ?
#
loop_
_entity_poly.entity_id
_entity_poly.type
_entity_poly.pdbx_seq_one_letter_code
_entity_poly.pdbx_strand_id
1 'polypeptide(L)'
;MNNFSKNVAALMVATFFYGCLDFGKDINLVSPYVTSRELEIVSKRTGIIFPVGTTGLGYFFQGSGIDDAIALKIIIPENKKKTFLENEIFKSGKNSKPSLQIGRSKSWWKLDDIDERIDRTKQLPKGRYMEVSIGEENSICIAYISWMST
;
A
#
# COMPACT_ATOMS: atom_id res chain seq x y z
N MET A 1 65.04 -12.91 -30.00
CA MET A 1 65.32 -13.28 -28.60
C MET A 1 64.57 -12.33 -27.68
N ASN A 2 63.50 -12.84 -27.05
CA ASN A 2 63.03 -12.62 -25.67
C ASN A 2 63.16 -11.19 -25.06
N ASN A 3 62.14 -10.53 -24.52
CA ASN A 3 61.20 -11.03 -23.51
C ASN A 3 59.96 -10.11 -23.31
N PHE A 4 58.79 -10.75 -23.29
CA PHE A 4 57.67 -10.63 -22.34
C PHE A 4 57.33 -9.31 -21.60
N SER A 5 56.11 -8.83 -21.90
CA SER A 5 54.97 -8.59 -21.00
C SER A 5 55.14 -7.73 -19.73
N LYS A 6 54.36 -6.64 -19.66
CA LYS A 6 53.59 -6.26 -18.46
C LYS A 6 52.25 -5.62 -18.87
N ASN A 7 51.30 -6.45 -19.29
CA ASN A 7 49.88 -6.07 -19.27
C ASN A 7 49.48 -5.97 -17.80
N VAL A 8 49.27 -4.75 -17.30
CA VAL A 8 48.69 -4.52 -15.97
C VAL A 8 47.19 -4.81 -16.08
N ALA A 9 46.81 -6.07 -15.86
CA ALA A 9 45.43 -6.44 -15.67
C ALA A 9 44.97 -5.97 -14.29
N ALA A 10 44.24 -4.85 -14.24
CA ALA A 10 43.54 -4.41 -13.04
C ALA A 10 42.38 -5.37 -12.78
N LEU A 11 42.58 -6.31 -11.85
CA LEU A 11 41.52 -7.20 -11.38
C LEU A 11 40.69 -6.45 -10.32
N MET A 12 39.64 -5.75 -10.75
CA MET A 12 38.61 -5.28 -9.82
C MET A 12 37.81 -6.50 -9.33
N VAL A 13 38.16 -6.99 -8.14
CA VAL A 13 37.35 -7.96 -7.41
C VAL A 13 36.12 -7.21 -6.90
N ALA A 14 35.05 -7.22 -7.69
CA ALA A 14 33.72 -6.83 -7.23
C ALA A 14 33.24 -7.91 -6.26
N THR A 15 33.46 -7.69 -4.96
CA THR A 15 32.81 -8.46 -3.90
C THR A 15 31.32 -8.16 -3.94
N PHE A 16 30.58 -8.97 -4.73
CA PHE A 16 29.15 -9.08 -4.60
C PHE A 16 28.84 -9.61 -3.19
N PHE A 17 28.54 -8.71 -2.26
CA PHE A 17 27.80 -9.06 -1.06
C PHE A 17 26.39 -9.47 -1.47
N TYR A 18 26.22 -10.71 -1.96
CA TYR A 18 24.93 -11.38 -1.98
C TYR A 18 24.57 -11.72 -0.53
N GLY A 19 24.27 -10.69 0.28
CA GLY A 19 23.41 -10.91 1.43
C GLY A 19 22.10 -11.46 0.87
N CYS A 20 21.72 -12.66 1.26
CA CYS A 20 20.40 -13.21 0.93
C CYS A 20 19.36 -12.22 1.48
N LEU A 21 18.85 -11.33 0.63
CA LEU A 21 17.68 -10.55 0.93
C LEU A 21 16.51 -11.54 0.96
N ASP A 22 16.10 -11.92 2.17
CA ASP A 22 14.94 -12.78 2.37
C ASP A 22 13.69 -11.91 2.24
N PHE A 23 13.17 -11.83 1.01
CA PHE A 23 11.96 -11.09 0.72
C PHE A 23 10.73 -11.91 1.12
N GLY A 24 9.70 -11.20 1.61
CA GLY A 24 8.42 -11.80 1.90
C GLY A 24 7.70 -12.31 0.64
N LYS A 25 6.51 -12.90 0.84
CA LYS A 25 5.63 -13.30 -0.26
C LYS A 25 4.54 -12.27 -0.47
N ASP A 26 4.23 -12.04 -1.73
CA ASP A 26 3.06 -11.28 -2.12
C ASP A 26 1.78 -12.06 -1.82
N ILE A 27 0.75 -11.33 -1.38
CA ILE A 27 -0.57 -11.88 -1.06
C ILE A 27 -1.60 -11.05 -1.79
N ASN A 28 -2.46 -11.68 -2.58
CA ASN A 28 -3.59 -11.04 -3.25
C ASN A 28 -4.88 -11.78 -2.89
N LEU A 29 -5.81 -11.07 -2.25
CA LEU A 29 -7.09 -11.58 -1.80
C LEU A 29 -8.22 -10.72 -2.37
N VAL A 30 -9.34 -11.35 -2.64
CA VAL A 30 -10.59 -10.71 -3.04
C VAL A 30 -11.72 -11.25 -2.16
N SER A 31 -12.82 -10.51 -2.06
CA SER A 31 -14.01 -10.96 -1.31
C SER A 31 -14.43 -12.39 -1.70
N PRO A 32 -14.85 -13.25 -0.74
CA PRO A 32 -15.03 -12.98 0.69
C PRO A 32 -13.76 -13.22 1.53
N TYR A 33 -12.60 -13.42 0.92
CA TYR A 33 -11.36 -13.82 1.62
C TYR A 33 -10.59 -12.65 2.26
N VAL A 34 -11.07 -11.41 2.09
CA VAL A 34 -10.56 -10.25 2.83
C VAL A 34 -11.30 -10.18 4.16
N THR A 35 -10.67 -10.69 5.21
CA THR A 35 -11.31 -10.89 6.52
C THR A 35 -10.95 -9.78 7.50
N SER A 36 -11.45 -9.90 8.74
CA SER A 36 -11.06 -9.03 9.85
C SER A 36 -9.55 -9.05 10.11
N ARG A 37 -8.84 -10.13 9.78
CA ARG A 37 -7.38 -10.24 9.90
C ARG A 37 -6.68 -9.19 9.04
N GLU A 38 -7.05 -9.08 7.76
CA GLU A 38 -6.44 -8.13 6.83
C GLU A 38 -6.76 -6.69 7.25
N LEU A 39 -7.99 -6.42 7.71
CA LEU A 39 -8.37 -5.12 8.26
C LEU A 39 -7.53 -4.78 9.51
N GLU A 40 -7.28 -5.73 10.40
CA GLU A 40 -6.46 -5.52 11.59
C GLU A 40 -5.00 -5.20 11.22
N ILE A 41 -4.44 -5.88 10.22
CA ILE A 41 -3.09 -5.60 9.70
C ILE A 41 -3.01 -4.15 9.18
N VAL A 42 -4.00 -3.74 8.36
CA VAL A 42 -4.03 -2.37 7.83
C VAL A 42 -4.21 -1.35 8.96
N SER A 43 -5.10 -1.63 9.92
CA SER A 43 -5.30 -0.76 11.09
C SER A 43 -4.00 -0.57 11.87
N LYS A 44 -3.27 -1.65 12.17
CA LYS A 44 -1.98 -1.59 12.88
C LYS A 44 -0.92 -0.77 12.14
N ARG A 45 -0.89 -0.86 10.80
CA ARG A 45 0.12 -0.18 9.97
C ARG A 45 -0.20 1.29 9.70
N THR A 46 -1.49 1.64 9.61
CA THR A 46 -1.97 2.98 9.20
C THR A 46 -2.53 3.82 10.34
N GLY A 47 -3.00 3.17 11.42
CA GLY A 47 -3.80 3.80 12.46
C GLY A 47 -5.27 4.01 12.09
N ILE A 48 -5.73 3.53 10.93
CA ILE A 48 -7.13 3.61 10.54
C ILE A 48 -7.97 2.70 11.44
N ILE A 49 -9.06 3.23 11.96
CA ILE A 49 -10.10 2.52 12.68
C ILE A 49 -11.26 2.27 11.72
N PHE A 50 -11.53 1.00 11.45
CA PHE A 50 -12.64 0.59 10.59
C PHE A 50 -13.93 0.50 11.41
N PRO A 51 -15.05 1.09 10.95
CA PRO A 51 -16.34 0.93 11.62
C PRO A 51 -16.84 -0.52 11.54
N VAL A 52 -17.60 -0.94 12.54
CA VAL A 52 -18.30 -2.25 12.53
C VAL A 52 -19.17 -2.36 11.28
N GLY A 53 -19.11 -3.51 10.60
CA GLY A 53 -19.79 -3.76 9.33
C GLY A 53 -18.97 -3.43 8.09
N THR A 54 -17.74 -2.92 8.24
CA THR A 54 -16.81 -2.75 7.12
C THR A 54 -16.56 -4.09 6.43
N THR A 55 -16.70 -4.12 5.10
CA THR A 55 -16.50 -5.33 4.29
C THR A 55 -15.29 -5.17 3.39
N GLY A 56 -14.38 -6.15 3.42
CA GLY A 56 -13.23 -6.20 2.51
C GLY A 56 -13.60 -6.66 1.11
N LEU A 57 -13.18 -5.90 0.10
CA LEU A 57 -13.40 -6.22 -1.32
C LEU A 57 -12.14 -6.76 -2.01
N GLY A 58 -11.00 -6.14 -1.72
CA GLY A 58 -9.71 -6.53 -2.28
C GLY A 58 -8.58 -6.15 -1.34
N TYR A 59 -7.58 -7.01 -1.21
CA TYR A 59 -6.40 -6.79 -0.41
C TYR A 59 -5.18 -7.28 -1.18
N PHE A 60 -4.17 -6.43 -1.28
CA PHE A 60 -2.88 -6.80 -1.82
C PHE A 60 -1.80 -6.40 -0.84
N PHE A 61 -0.96 -7.35 -0.46
CA PHE A 61 0.29 -7.13 0.25
C PHE A 61 1.43 -7.45 -0.69
N GLN A 62 2.33 -6.48 -0.87
CA GLN A 62 3.58 -6.64 -1.58
C GLN A 62 4.69 -6.76 -0.53
N GLY A 63 5.18 -7.99 -0.36
CA GLY A 63 6.27 -8.31 0.56
C GLY A 63 7.53 -8.77 -0.16
N SER A 64 7.44 -9.05 -1.46
CA SER A 64 8.58 -9.53 -2.25
C SER A 64 9.54 -8.41 -2.69
N GLY A 65 9.21 -7.15 -2.38
CA GLY A 65 10.02 -5.98 -2.71
C GLY A 65 10.96 -5.58 -1.56
N ILE A 66 11.84 -4.61 -1.83
CA ILE A 66 12.65 -3.97 -0.78
C ILE A 66 11.75 -3.31 0.26
N ASP A 67 10.68 -2.69 -0.23
CA ASP A 67 9.69 -1.98 0.56
C ASP A 67 8.40 -2.81 0.66
N ASP A 68 7.92 -2.93 1.89
CA ASP A 68 6.63 -3.51 2.22
C ASP A 68 5.51 -2.54 1.79
N ALA A 69 4.52 -3.02 1.04
CA ALA A 69 3.38 -2.18 0.61
C ALA A 69 2.04 -2.90 0.72
N ILE A 70 0.97 -2.13 0.92
CA ILE A 70 -0.41 -2.62 1.00
C ILE A 70 -1.33 -1.78 0.14
N ALA A 71 -2.28 -2.46 -0.51
CA ALA A 71 -3.48 -1.88 -1.08
C ALA A 71 -4.71 -2.59 -0.49
N LEU A 72 -5.72 -1.82 -0.06
CA LEU A 72 -6.97 -2.35 0.46
C LEU A 72 -8.16 -1.58 -0.16
N LYS A 73 -9.17 -2.30 -0.64
CA LYS A 73 -10.48 -1.77 -1.03
C LYS A 73 -11.55 -2.30 -0.07
N ILE A 74 -12.38 -1.42 0.47
CA ILE A 74 -13.44 -1.76 1.42
C ILE A 74 -14.77 -1.07 1.07
N ILE A 75 -15.86 -1.69 1.51
CA ILE A 75 -17.18 -1.04 1.67
C ILE A 75 -17.27 -0.53 3.11
N ILE A 76 -17.67 0.73 3.26
CA ILE A 76 -18.03 1.33 4.54
C ILE A 76 -19.56 1.36 4.62
N PRO A 77 -20.19 0.87 5.71
CA PRO A 77 -21.63 1.03 5.90
C PRO A 77 -22.04 2.50 5.77
N GLU A 78 -23.11 2.78 5.04
CA GLU A 78 -23.54 4.14 4.69
C GLU A 78 -23.69 5.04 5.93
N ASN A 79 -24.35 4.53 6.97
CA ASN A 79 -24.55 5.21 8.24
C ASN A 79 -23.27 5.38 9.09
N LYS A 80 -22.13 4.87 8.63
CA LYS A 80 -20.81 4.95 9.29
C LYS A 80 -19.77 5.76 8.51
N LYS A 81 -20.11 6.33 7.34
CA LYS A 81 -19.23 7.23 6.57
C LYS A 81 -18.66 8.34 7.46
N LYS A 82 -19.52 9.01 8.25
CA LYS A 82 -19.11 10.07 9.18
C LYS A 82 -18.10 9.59 10.22
N THR A 83 -18.32 8.43 10.83
CA THR A 83 -17.39 7.82 11.79
C THR A 83 -16.05 7.49 11.14
N PHE A 84 -16.05 6.98 9.90
CA PHE A 84 -14.80 6.72 9.19
C PHE A 84 -14.02 8.01 8.91
N LEU A 85 -14.71 9.11 8.60
CA LEU A 85 -14.10 10.43 8.40
C LEU A 85 -13.54 11.07 9.69
N GLU A 86 -13.79 10.49 10.87
CA GLU A 86 -13.16 10.92 12.12
C GLU A 86 -11.72 10.39 12.27
N ASN A 87 -11.28 9.47 11.40
CA ASN A 87 -9.91 8.99 11.37
C ASN A 87 -8.93 10.16 11.17
N GLU A 88 -7.79 10.05 11.84
CA GLU A 88 -6.80 11.12 11.94
C GLU A 88 -6.29 11.61 10.57
N ILE A 89 -6.25 10.74 9.56
CA ILE A 89 -5.87 11.11 8.20
C ILE A 89 -6.80 12.17 7.58
N PHE A 90 -8.09 12.18 7.92
CA PHE A 90 -9.03 13.17 7.41
C PHE A 90 -8.95 14.51 8.14
N LYS A 91 -8.38 14.52 9.35
CA LYS A 91 -8.19 15.71 10.19
C LYS A 91 -6.87 16.42 9.90
N SER A 92 -5.77 15.67 9.80
CA SER A 92 -4.42 16.23 9.66
C SER A 92 -3.67 15.77 8.41
N GLY A 93 -4.25 14.88 7.60
CA GLY A 93 -3.68 14.50 6.31
C GLY A 93 -3.81 15.61 5.27
N LYS A 94 -2.86 15.64 4.34
CA LYS A 94 -2.84 16.59 3.23
C LYS A 94 -3.97 16.25 2.25
N ASN A 95 -4.70 17.27 1.81
CA ASN A 95 -5.63 17.15 0.70
C ASN A 95 -4.83 17.13 -0.62
N SER A 96 -4.50 15.94 -1.10
CA SER A 96 -3.75 15.74 -2.35
C SER A 96 -4.17 14.44 -3.00
N LYS A 97 -4.12 14.40 -4.34
CA LYS A 97 -4.38 13.18 -5.10
C LYS A 97 -3.39 12.07 -4.69
N PRO A 98 -3.84 10.80 -4.66
CA PRO A 98 -2.97 9.66 -4.37
C PRO A 98 -1.97 9.44 -5.50
N SER A 99 -0.72 9.25 -5.10
CA SER A 99 0.46 9.07 -5.94
C SER A 99 1.00 7.64 -5.92
N LEU A 100 0.82 6.90 -4.81
CA LEU A 100 1.32 5.52 -4.70
C LEU A 100 0.45 4.55 -5.48
N GLN A 101 -0.86 4.58 -5.23
CA GLN A 101 -1.87 3.71 -5.85
C GLN A 101 -1.38 2.26 -6.01
N ILE A 102 -0.90 1.65 -4.92
CA ILE A 102 -0.25 0.32 -4.90
C ILE A 102 -1.11 -0.75 -5.59
N GLY A 103 -2.44 -0.62 -5.47
CA GLY A 103 -3.39 -1.56 -6.07
C GLY A 103 -3.67 -1.34 -7.54
N ARG A 104 -3.14 -0.32 -8.22
CA ARG A 104 -3.55 0.08 -9.58
C ARG A 104 -3.49 -1.03 -10.63
N SER A 105 -2.61 -2.00 -10.47
CA SER A 105 -2.50 -3.16 -11.37
C SER A 105 -3.55 -4.25 -11.12
N LYS A 106 -4.35 -4.15 -10.04
CA LYS A 106 -5.35 -5.13 -9.65
C LYS A 106 -6.70 -4.77 -10.27
N SER A 107 -7.39 -5.77 -10.83
CA SER A 107 -8.68 -5.58 -11.51
C SER A 107 -9.79 -4.99 -10.64
N TRP A 108 -9.70 -5.17 -9.33
CA TRP A 108 -10.64 -4.63 -8.35
C TRP A 108 -10.30 -3.19 -7.91
N TRP A 109 -9.14 -2.65 -8.28
CA TRP A 109 -8.73 -1.29 -7.96
C TRP A 109 -9.22 -0.30 -9.01
N LYS A 110 -10.37 0.33 -8.75
CA LYS A 110 -11.06 1.21 -9.69
C LYS A 110 -11.23 2.61 -9.10
N LEU A 111 -10.10 3.21 -8.72
CA LEU A 111 -10.07 4.50 -8.05
C LEU A 111 -10.59 5.65 -8.93
N ASP A 112 -10.49 5.52 -10.25
CA ASP A 112 -10.98 6.52 -11.20
C ASP A 112 -12.50 6.44 -11.41
N ASP A 113 -13.14 5.36 -10.96
CA ASP A 113 -14.58 5.11 -11.12
C ASP A 113 -15.41 5.56 -9.91
N ILE A 114 -14.80 6.21 -8.89
CA ILE A 114 -15.54 6.69 -7.72
C ILE A 114 -15.88 8.18 -7.80
N ASP A 115 -17.13 8.48 -7.48
CA ASP A 115 -17.68 9.82 -7.43
C ASP A 115 -17.52 10.45 -6.04
N GLU A 116 -17.71 11.77 -5.98
CA GLU A 116 -17.63 12.57 -4.73
C GLU A 116 -16.36 12.32 -3.91
N ARG A 117 -15.26 12.06 -4.61
CA ARG A 117 -14.02 11.55 -4.03
C ARG A 117 -13.34 12.55 -3.11
N ILE A 118 -13.01 12.08 -1.90
CA ILE A 118 -12.16 12.78 -0.94
C ILE A 118 -10.83 12.03 -0.84
N ASP A 119 -9.76 12.69 -1.24
CA ASP A 119 -8.40 12.16 -1.18
C ASP A 119 -7.63 12.76 0.01
N ARG A 120 -6.96 11.90 0.79
CA ARG A 120 -6.05 12.32 1.85
C ARG A 120 -4.78 11.51 1.83
N THR A 121 -3.66 12.17 2.06
CA THR A 121 -2.37 11.53 2.20
C THR A 121 -1.68 11.93 3.50
N LYS A 122 -0.85 11.05 4.04
CA LYS A 122 -0.14 11.33 5.30
C LYS A 122 1.16 10.56 5.41
N GLN A 123 2.22 11.28 5.76
CA GLN A 123 3.45 10.67 6.27
C GLN A 123 3.21 10.14 7.69
N LEU A 124 3.67 8.92 7.92
CA LEU A 124 3.65 8.23 9.18
C LEU A 124 5.08 8.16 9.74
N PRO A 125 5.27 7.96 11.05
CA PRO A 125 6.61 7.82 11.63
C PRO A 125 7.39 6.66 10.99
N LYS A 126 8.73 6.79 10.95
CA LYS A 126 9.67 5.77 10.45
C LYS A 126 9.56 5.51 8.94
N GLY A 127 9.57 6.55 8.11
CA GLY A 127 9.58 6.38 6.65
C GLY A 127 8.33 5.73 6.07
N ARG A 128 7.22 5.73 6.81
CA ARG A 128 5.97 5.13 6.35
C ARG A 128 5.08 6.19 5.73
N TYR A 129 4.25 5.78 4.79
CA TYR A 129 3.32 6.67 4.13
C TYR A 129 2.00 5.96 3.88
N MET A 130 0.91 6.72 3.92
CA MET A 130 -0.42 6.22 3.59
C MET A 130 -1.24 7.21 2.77
N GLU A 131 -2.12 6.66 1.95
CA GLU A 131 -3.11 7.37 1.16
C GLU A 131 -4.47 6.73 1.38
N VAL A 132 -5.50 7.56 1.52
CA VAL A 132 -6.89 7.11 1.58
C VAL A 132 -7.71 7.94 0.62
N SER A 133 -8.47 7.26 -0.22
CA SER A 133 -9.49 7.84 -1.07
C SER A 133 -10.82 7.22 -0.71
N ILE A 134 -11.81 8.06 -0.37
CA ILE A 134 -13.17 7.62 -0.07
C ILE A 134 -14.14 8.33 -1.02
N GLY A 135 -15.13 7.62 -1.52
CA GLY A 135 -16.12 8.14 -2.45
C GLY A 135 -17.25 7.14 -2.62
N GLU A 136 -18.04 7.33 -3.67
CA GLU A 136 -19.21 6.50 -3.97
C GLU A 136 -19.02 5.72 -5.26
N GLU A 137 -19.38 4.43 -5.24
CA GLU A 137 -19.42 3.55 -6.41
C GLU A 137 -20.81 2.91 -6.42
N ASN A 138 -21.66 3.25 -7.40
CA ASN A 138 -23.05 2.76 -7.46
C ASN A 138 -23.85 2.97 -6.15
N SER A 139 -23.77 4.18 -5.57
CA SER A 139 -24.39 4.54 -4.28
C SER A 139 -23.86 3.76 -3.06
N ILE A 140 -22.73 3.05 -3.20
CA ILE A 140 -22.05 2.37 -2.10
C ILE A 140 -20.83 3.20 -1.70
N CYS A 141 -20.69 3.47 -0.40
CA CYS A 141 -19.51 4.15 0.13
C CYS A 141 -18.29 3.23 0.11
N ILE A 142 -17.31 3.55 -0.74
CA ILE A 142 -16.08 2.78 -0.93
C ILE A 142 -14.89 3.58 -0.43
N ALA A 143 -13.95 2.90 0.23
CA ALA A 143 -12.63 3.45 0.48
C ALA A 143 -11.51 2.58 -0.10
N TYR A 144 -10.52 3.26 -0.68
CA TYR A 144 -9.26 2.72 -1.16
C TYR A 144 -8.15 3.22 -0.24
N ILE A 145 -7.32 2.31 0.24
CA ILE A 145 -6.24 2.61 1.17
C ILE A 145 -4.96 2.05 0.58
N SER A 146 -3.94 2.90 0.47
CA SER A 146 -2.57 2.49 0.16
C SER A 146 -1.68 2.77 1.36
N TRP A 147 -0.73 1.90 1.62
CA TRP A 147 0.31 2.09 2.61
C TRP A 147 1.64 1.55 2.09
N MET A 148 2.74 2.18 2.44
CA MET A 148 4.09 1.69 2.16
C MET A 148 5.04 2.00 3.31
N SER A 149 6.12 1.24 3.41
CA SER A 149 7.26 1.52 4.27
C SER A 149 8.53 1.58 3.43
N THR A 150 9.26 2.68 3.53
CA THR A 150 10.62 2.88 2.95
C THR A 150 11.68 2.89 4.03
#